data_AF-B1FDV8-F1
#
_entry.id   AF-B1FDV8-F1
#
_cell.length_a   1.000
_cell.length_b   1.000
_cell.length_c   1.000
_cell.angle_alpha   90.00
_cell.angle_beta   90.00
_cell.angle_gamma   90.00
#
_symmetry.space_group_name_H-M   'P 1'
#
loop_
_entity.id
_entity.type
_entity.pdbx_description
1 polymer ?
#
loop_
_entity_poly.entity_id
_entity_poly.type
_entity_poly.pdbx_seq_one_letter_code
_entity_poly.pdbx_strand_id
1 'polypeptide(L)'
;MTLPASFPLSMSQIATELGRTLPFSLLDSWVFALAGKSGPPVSFSDLLGKTGRFDGALTGQDTGGVALFVNFPASTPFFDTTLVTLEKDTTPQTVLTTSAPSAHWSGNIKAINNTTGVSVVMSKFSATQWVIPSAPANLIRSAYTDSFTILPSN
;
A
#
# COMPACT_ATOMS: atom_id res chain seq x y z
N MET A 1 3.71 -7.64 -2.70
CA MET A 1 3.86 -9.11 -2.83
C MET A 1 2.81 -9.75 -1.93
N THR A 2 2.56 -11.06 -1.94
CA THR A 2 1.64 -11.68 -0.98
C THR A 2 2.42 -12.73 -0.19
N LEU A 3 2.19 -12.83 1.12
CA LEU A 3 2.84 -13.86 1.93
C LEU A 3 2.42 -15.26 1.45
N PRO A 4 3.30 -16.28 1.60
CA PRO A 4 2.96 -17.67 1.32
C PRO A 4 1.62 -18.08 1.95
N ALA A 5 0.79 -18.78 1.19
CA ALA A 5 -0.50 -19.31 1.68
C ALA A 5 -0.33 -20.58 2.55
N SER A 6 0.88 -21.15 2.58
CA SER A 6 1.25 -22.31 3.39
C SER A 6 2.66 -22.16 3.93
N PHE A 7 3.01 -22.98 4.91
CA PHE A 7 4.39 -23.07 5.39
C PHE A 7 5.34 -23.61 4.31
N PRO A 8 6.63 -23.24 4.37
CA PRO A 8 7.28 -22.40 5.39
C PRO A 8 7.07 -20.89 5.16
N LEU A 9 6.83 -20.15 6.26
CA LEU A 9 6.80 -18.69 6.31
C LEU A 9 7.94 -18.21 7.21
N SER A 10 8.75 -17.25 6.74
CA SER A 10 9.87 -16.70 7.49
C SER A 10 9.62 -15.26 7.95
N MET A 11 10.35 -14.84 8.99
CA MET A 11 10.36 -13.43 9.43
C MET A 11 10.91 -12.50 8.35
N SER A 12 11.89 -12.92 7.54
CA SER A 12 12.41 -12.10 6.45
C SER A 12 11.36 -11.81 5.37
N GLN A 13 10.46 -12.76 5.09
CA GLN A 13 9.34 -12.55 4.18
C GLN A 13 8.34 -11.53 4.75
N ILE A 14 7.99 -11.64 6.02
CA ILE A 14 7.11 -10.67 6.71
C ILE A 14 7.76 -9.27 6.73
N ALA A 15 9.07 -9.16 6.99
CA ALA A 15 9.80 -7.90 6.91
C ALA A 15 9.70 -7.28 5.50
N THR A 16 9.94 -8.08 4.47
CA THR A 16 9.89 -7.63 3.07
C THR A 16 8.49 -7.14 2.67
N GLU A 17 7.47 -7.87 3.13
CA GLU A 17 6.06 -7.51 2.92
C GLU A 17 5.72 -6.18 3.57
N LEU A 18 6.19 -5.96 4.80
CA LEU A 18 6.00 -4.70 5.52
C LEU A 18 6.97 -3.59 5.11
N GLY A 19 7.91 -3.85 4.18
CA GLY A 19 8.96 -2.89 3.80
C GLY A 19 9.92 -2.53 4.95
N ARG A 20 10.12 -3.46 5.89
CA ARG A 20 11.01 -3.31 7.04
C ARG A 20 12.25 -4.18 6.92
N THR A 21 13.27 -3.80 7.67
CA THR A 21 14.48 -4.61 7.87
C THR A 21 14.43 -5.31 9.22
N LEU A 22 15.11 -6.45 9.32
CA LEU A 22 15.33 -7.13 10.60
C LEU A 22 16.32 -6.33 11.47
N PRO A 23 16.24 -6.44 12.81
CA PRO A 23 15.28 -7.24 13.58
C PRO A 23 13.91 -6.56 13.73
N PHE A 24 12.83 -7.33 13.70
CA PHE A 24 11.49 -6.90 14.16
C PHE A 24 10.80 -8.07 14.86
N SER A 25 9.78 -7.76 15.66
CA SER A 25 9.07 -8.72 16.52
C SER A 25 7.67 -9.05 15.96
N LEU A 26 7.16 -10.25 16.25
CA LEU A 26 5.74 -10.56 16.04
C LEU A 26 4.80 -9.72 16.91
N LEU A 27 5.34 -9.09 17.97
CA LEU A 27 4.60 -8.18 18.85
C LEU A 27 4.52 -6.75 18.31
N ASP A 28 5.01 -6.51 17.10
CA ASP A 28 4.97 -5.20 16.47
C ASP A 28 3.56 -4.90 15.94
N SER A 29 3.09 -3.66 16.12
CA SER A 29 1.75 -3.24 15.69
C SER A 29 1.54 -3.40 14.18
N TRP A 30 2.61 -3.35 13.38
CA TRP A 30 2.53 -3.59 11.93
C TRP A 30 2.21 -5.04 11.61
N VAL A 31 2.73 -5.97 12.42
CA VAL A 31 2.47 -7.41 12.27
C VAL A 31 1.05 -7.72 12.73
N PHE A 32 0.59 -7.08 13.80
CA PHE A 32 -0.80 -7.17 14.24
C PHE A 32 -1.75 -6.69 13.14
N ALA A 33 -1.44 -5.55 12.53
CA ALA A 33 -2.21 -5.00 11.43
C ALA A 33 -2.28 -5.98 10.24
N LEU A 34 -1.15 -6.57 9.85
CA LEU A 34 -1.08 -7.53 8.76
C LEU A 34 -1.87 -8.82 9.05
N ALA A 35 -1.87 -9.27 10.30
CA ALA A 35 -2.65 -10.41 10.77
C ALA A 35 -4.15 -10.14 10.90
N GLY A 36 -4.60 -8.88 10.73
CA GLY A 36 -5.98 -8.50 10.97
C GLY A 36 -6.35 -8.50 12.46
N LYS A 37 -5.39 -8.23 13.34
CA LYS A 37 -5.60 -8.23 14.81
C LYS A 37 -5.24 -6.87 15.41
N SER A 38 -5.90 -6.51 16.50
CA SER A 38 -5.63 -5.29 17.28
C SER A 38 -4.55 -5.48 18.35
N GLY A 39 -4.10 -6.72 18.59
CA GLY A 39 -3.13 -7.05 19.61
C GLY A 39 -2.74 -8.54 19.61
N PRO A 40 -1.88 -8.95 20.56
CA PRO A 40 -1.45 -10.34 20.69
C PRO A 40 -2.58 -11.25 21.22
N PRO A 41 -2.51 -12.57 20.98
CA PRO A 41 -1.41 -13.27 20.31
C PRO A 41 -1.54 -13.25 18.77
N VAL A 42 -0.40 -13.05 18.10
CA VAL A 42 -0.23 -13.30 16.66
C VAL A 42 0.75 -14.45 16.47
N SER A 43 0.39 -15.36 15.58
CA SER A 43 1.19 -16.51 15.16
C SER A 43 1.49 -16.42 13.67
N PHE A 44 2.46 -17.20 13.18
CA PHE A 44 2.74 -17.27 11.75
C PHE A 44 1.54 -17.74 10.92
N SER A 45 0.68 -18.59 11.48
CA SER A 45 -0.53 -19.05 10.81
C SER A 45 -1.50 -17.90 10.48
N ASP A 46 -1.54 -16.86 11.32
CA ASP A 46 -2.40 -15.70 11.11
C ASP A 46 -1.92 -14.80 9.94
N LEU A 47 -0.68 -14.98 9.51
CA LEU A 47 -0.01 -14.18 8.47
C LEU A 47 -0.01 -14.87 7.10
N LEU A 48 -0.40 -16.15 7.03
CA LEU A 48 -0.42 -16.89 5.78
C LEU A 48 -1.40 -16.25 4.78
N GLY A 49 -0.94 -16.03 3.55
CA GLY A 49 -1.75 -15.40 2.49
C GLY A 49 -2.09 -13.93 2.71
N LYS A 50 -1.62 -13.30 3.81
CA LYS A 50 -1.83 -11.88 4.05
C LYS A 50 -0.93 -11.02 3.17
N THR A 51 -1.38 -9.81 2.90
CA THR A 51 -0.62 -8.82 2.14
C THR A 51 -0.81 -7.44 2.75
N GLY A 52 0.29 -6.74 2.89
CA GLY A 52 0.37 -5.33 3.23
C GLY A 52 1.06 -4.54 2.13
N ARG A 53 1.33 -5.13 0.97
CA ARG A 53 2.11 -4.50 -0.09
C ARG A 53 1.62 -4.86 -1.48
N PHE A 54 1.51 -3.84 -2.31
CA PHE A 54 1.32 -3.99 -3.74
C PHE A 54 2.65 -3.78 -4.47
N ASP A 55 2.94 -4.65 -5.44
CA ASP A 55 3.96 -4.45 -6.46
C ASP A 55 3.34 -4.83 -7.80
N GLY A 56 3.32 -3.92 -8.76
CA GLY A 56 2.70 -4.21 -10.05
C GLY A 56 2.75 -3.06 -11.03
N ALA A 57 2.50 -3.38 -12.29
CA ALA A 57 2.44 -2.40 -13.36
C ALA A 57 1.03 -1.81 -13.45
N LEU A 58 0.93 -0.48 -13.42
CA LEU A 58 -0.33 0.25 -13.56
C LEU A 58 -0.21 1.29 -14.67
N THR A 59 -1.29 1.48 -15.42
CA THR A 59 -1.32 2.46 -16.52
C THR A 59 -1.94 3.75 -16.03
N GLY A 60 -1.19 4.85 -16.16
CA GLY A 60 -1.68 6.18 -15.83
C GLY A 60 -2.78 6.61 -16.80
N GLN A 61 -3.88 7.09 -16.23
CA GLN A 61 -5.02 7.64 -16.94
C GLN A 61 -5.13 9.13 -16.63
N ASP A 62 -5.70 9.89 -17.55
CA ASP A 62 -6.08 11.28 -17.33
C ASP A 62 -7.57 11.47 -17.55
N THR A 63 -8.13 12.45 -16.84
CA THR A 63 -9.50 12.94 -17.10
C THR A 63 -9.39 14.31 -17.76
N GLY A 64 -8.82 14.37 -18.97
CA GLY A 64 -8.80 15.60 -19.76
C GLY A 64 -8.07 16.78 -19.10
N GLY A 65 -6.99 16.50 -18.36
CA GLY A 65 -6.14 17.51 -17.73
C GLY A 65 -6.51 17.91 -16.30
N VAL A 66 -7.54 17.29 -15.71
CA VAL A 66 -8.02 17.59 -14.36
C VAL A 66 -7.27 16.76 -13.30
N ALA A 67 -7.28 15.44 -13.44
CA ALA A 67 -6.60 14.52 -12.53
C ALA A 67 -5.83 13.45 -13.30
N LEU A 68 -4.73 12.98 -12.70
CA LEU A 68 -3.98 11.81 -13.17
C LEU A 68 -4.14 10.70 -12.16
N PHE A 69 -4.52 9.50 -12.59
CA PHE A 69 -4.76 8.40 -11.67
C PHE A 69 -4.32 7.07 -12.25
N VAL A 70 -4.14 6.10 -11.36
CA VAL A 70 -4.01 4.69 -11.70
C VAL A 70 -5.08 3.92 -10.95
N ASN A 71 -5.68 2.94 -11.63
CA ASN A 71 -6.61 2.00 -11.04
C ASN A 71 -5.87 0.72 -10.69
N PHE A 72 -6.02 0.25 -9.45
CA PHE A 72 -5.54 -1.07 -9.08
C PHE A 72 -6.44 -2.15 -9.69
N PRO A 73 -5.89 -3.33 -10.03
CA PRO A 73 -6.70 -4.48 -10.42
C PRO A 73 -7.80 -4.77 -9.40
N ALA A 74 -8.95 -5.24 -9.88
CA ALA A 74 -10.06 -5.61 -9.01
C ALA A 74 -9.58 -6.57 -7.91
N SER A 75 -10.04 -6.32 -6.68
CA SER A 75 -9.71 -7.15 -5.50
C SER A 75 -8.21 -7.20 -5.13
N THR A 76 -7.40 -6.21 -5.52
CA THR A 76 -6.00 -6.10 -5.08
C THR A 76 -5.94 -5.99 -3.55
N PRO A 77 -5.52 -7.04 -2.81
CA PRO A 77 -5.64 -7.05 -1.36
C PRO A 77 -4.55 -6.22 -0.69
N PHE A 78 -4.89 -5.58 0.43
CA PHE A 78 -4.00 -4.71 1.20
C PHE A 78 -4.56 -4.52 2.62
N PHE A 79 -3.92 -5.08 3.66
CA PHE A 79 -4.37 -5.00 5.06
C PHE A 79 -5.87 -5.29 5.26
N ASP A 80 -6.31 -6.47 4.80
CA ASP A 80 -7.71 -6.95 4.87
C ASP A 80 -8.75 -6.03 4.19
N THR A 81 -8.31 -5.09 3.37
CA THR A 81 -9.13 -4.33 2.42
C THR A 81 -8.58 -4.48 1.00
N THR A 82 -9.10 -3.72 0.04
CA THR A 82 -8.58 -3.71 -1.34
C THR A 82 -8.20 -2.31 -1.79
N LEU A 83 -7.09 -2.19 -2.50
CA LEU A 83 -6.70 -0.94 -3.17
C LEU A 83 -7.65 -0.65 -4.34
N VAL A 84 -7.98 0.62 -4.54
CA VAL A 84 -8.91 1.06 -5.59
C VAL A 84 -8.20 2.00 -6.56
N THR A 85 -7.76 3.16 -6.07
CA THR A 85 -7.08 4.17 -6.90
C THR A 85 -5.90 4.80 -6.17
N LEU A 86 -4.89 5.20 -6.93
CA LEU A 86 -3.91 6.21 -6.54
C LEU A 86 -4.05 7.37 -7.51
N GLU A 87 -4.31 8.56 -6.99
CA GLU A 87 -4.68 9.73 -7.77
C GLU A 87 -3.82 10.93 -7.39
N LYS A 88 -3.50 11.73 -8.41
CA LYS A 88 -3.04 13.10 -8.30
C LYS A 88 -4.22 14.01 -8.68
N ASP A 89 -4.78 14.69 -7.68
CA ASP A 89 -5.89 15.64 -7.86
C ASP A 89 -5.38 17.03 -8.28
N THR A 90 -6.30 17.85 -8.79
CA THR A 90 -6.18 19.27 -9.13
C THR A 90 -5.65 20.16 -8.01
N THR A 91 -5.84 19.79 -6.74
CA THR A 91 -5.50 20.60 -5.56
C THR A 91 -4.08 20.33 -5.03
N PRO A 92 -3.11 20.20 -5.94
CA PRO A 92 -1.91 19.34 -5.86
C PRO A 92 -1.87 18.33 -4.68
N GLN A 93 -2.82 17.41 -4.62
CA GLN A 93 -2.80 16.33 -3.62
C GLN A 93 -2.52 14.99 -4.27
N THR A 94 -1.88 14.08 -3.52
CA THR A 94 -1.87 12.66 -3.85
C THR A 94 -2.77 11.93 -2.89
N VAL A 95 -3.68 11.11 -3.42
CA VAL A 95 -4.69 10.37 -2.68
C VAL A 95 -4.61 8.89 -3.02
N LEU A 96 -4.50 8.04 -2.01
CA LEU A 96 -4.67 6.59 -2.14
C LEU A 96 -6.01 6.20 -1.52
N THR A 97 -6.85 5.48 -2.27
CA THR A 97 -8.19 5.06 -1.85
C THR A 97 -8.30 3.54 -1.75
N THR A 98 -8.97 3.05 -0.70
CA THR A 98 -9.37 1.65 -0.51
C THR A 98 -10.88 1.45 -0.63
N SER A 99 -11.32 0.23 -0.89
CA SER A 99 -12.74 -0.11 -1.10
C SER A 99 -13.59 -0.05 0.16
N ALA A 100 -12.98 -0.33 1.30
CA ALA A 100 -13.60 -0.32 2.62
C ALA A 100 -12.61 0.23 3.65
N PRO A 101 -13.10 0.68 4.82
CA PRO A 101 -12.24 1.10 5.92
C PRO A 101 -11.17 0.07 6.23
N SER A 102 -9.89 0.45 6.23
CA SER A 102 -8.87 -0.45 6.78
C SER A 102 -9.01 -0.45 8.30
N ALA A 103 -9.54 -1.55 8.83
CA ALA A 103 -9.77 -1.75 10.25
C ALA A 103 -8.46 -1.92 11.03
N HIS A 104 -7.37 -2.30 10.35
CA HIS A 104 -6.16 -2.79 11.00
C HIS A 104 -4.92 -1.93 10.71
N TRP A 105 -4.85 -1.23 9.58
CA TRP A 105 -3.76 -0.31 9.29
C TRP A 105 -4.18 1.16 9.43
N SER A 106 -3.48 1.89 10.29
CA SER A 106 -3.66 3.34 10.48
C SER A 106 -2.40 4.18 10.28
N GLY A 107 -1.26 3.56 9.99
CA GLY A 107 0.01 4.24 9.76
C GLY A 107 0.09 4.89 8.37
N ASN A 108 1.23 5.51 8.09
CA ASN A 108 1.49 6.13 6.79
C ASN A 108 1.63 5.06 5.69
N ILE A 109 1.35 5.44 4.46
CA ILE A 109 1.57 4.58 3.28
C ILE A 109 2.49 5.31 2.31
N LYS A 110 3.51 4.61 1.83
CA LYS A 110 4.39 5.06 0.77
C LYS A 110 3.92 4.51 -0.57
N ALA A 111 3.80 5.40 -1.55
CA ALA A 111 3.67 5.05 -2.96
C ALA A 111 4.98 5.36 -3.69
N ILE A 112 5.45 4.44 -4.52
CA ILE A 112 6.67 4.56 -5.31
C ILE A 112 6.32 4.25 -6.75
N ASN A 113 6.71 5.12 -7.68
CA ASN A 113 6.81 4.78 -9.09
C ASN A 113 8.26 4.33 -9.35
N ASN A 114 8.46 3.02 -9.45
CA ASN A 114 9.77 2.41 -9.64
C ASN A 114 10.36 2.74 -11.01
N THR A 115 9.53 3.07 -12.01
CA THR A 115 10.01 3.48 -13.34
C THR A 115 10.66 4.86 -13.29
N THR A 116 10.09 5.79 -12.53
CA THR A 116 10.57 7.19 -12.46
C THR A 116 11.44 7.48 -11.23
N GLY A 117 11.45 6.58 -10.25
CA GLY A 117 12.14 6.74 -8.97
C GLY A 117 11.43 7.70 -8.00
N VAL A 118 10.28 8.26 -8.38
CA VAL A 118 9.52 9.21 -7.55
C VAL A 118 8.76 8.44 -6.48
N SER A 119 8.73 9.00 -5.26
CA SER A 119 7.92 8.44 -4.18
C SER A 119 7.27 9.53 -3.35
N VAL A 120 6.19 9.14 -2.65
CA VAL A 120 5.48 10.00 -1.72
C VAL A 120 5.00 9.18 -0.53
N VAL A 121 4.96 9.81 0.65
CA VAL A 121 4.40 9.22 1.87
C VAL A 121 3.13 9.95 2.21
N MET A 122 2.03 9.22 2.37
CA MET A 122 0.69 9.74 2.63
C MET A 122 0.26 9.35 4.04
N SER A 123 -0.31 10.31 4.76
CA SER A 123 -0.89 10.07 6.09
C SER A 123 -2.35 9.66 5.98
N LYS A 124 -2.83 8.88 6.96
CA LYS A 124 -4.25 8.51 7.01
C LYS A 124 -5.10 9.77 7.17
N PHE A 125 -6.05 9.96 6.26
CA PHE A 125 -6.93 11.12 6.22
C PHE A 125 -8.36 10.76 6.63
N SER A 126 -8.85 9.63 6.13
CA SER A 126 -10.18 9.11 6.46
C SER A 126 -10.13 7.59 6.67
N ALA A 127 -11.29 6.97 6.85
CA ALA A 127 -11.39 5.52 7.01
C ALA A 127 -10.83 4.76 5.78
N THR A 128 -10.97 5.32 4.58
CA THR A 128 -10.63 4.70 3.29
C THR A 128 -9.52 5.42 2.52
N GLN A 129 -8.98 6.53 3.05
CA GLN A 129 -8.07 7.37 2.29
C GLN A 129 -6.80 7.73 3.05
N TRP A 130 -5.70 7.74 2.31
CA TRP A 130 -4.43 8.34 2.68
C TRP A 130 -4.14 9.49 1.75
N VAL A 131 -3.78 10.63 2.31
CA VAL A 131 -3.61 11.89 1.56
C VAL A 131 -2.31 12.57 1.96
N ILE A 132 -1.71 13.25 1.00
CA ILE A 132 -0.67 14.27 1.23
C ILE A 132 -0.97 15.48 0.35
N PRO A 133 -0.84 16.72 0.87
CA PRO A 133 -0.98 17.94 0.08
C PRO A 133 0.27 18.20 -0.78
N SER A 134 0.67 17.19 -1.54
CA SER A 134 1.76 17.24 -2.51
C SER A 134 1.46 16.28 -3.65
N ALA A 135 1.76 16.70 -4.87
CA ALA A 135 1.53 15.93 -6.08
C ALA A 135 2.79 15.92 -6.97
N PRO A 136 3.84 15.17 -6.57
CA PRO A 136 5.11 15.15 -7.26
C PRO A 136 4.96 14.90 -8.76
N ALA A 137 5.71 15.66 -9.56
CA ALA A 137 5.78 15.39 -10.99
C ALA A 137 6.29 13.96 -11.22
N ASN A 138 5.79 13.29 -12.27
CA ASN A 138 6.18 11.93 -12.64
C ASN A 138 5.90 10.83 -11.62
N LEU A 139 5.14 11.09 -10.54
CA LEU A 139 4.60 10.02 -9.71
C LEU A 139 3.62 9.17 -10.54
N ILE A 140 2.71 9.83 -11.26
CA ILE A 140 1.82 9.22 -12.26
C ILE A 140 2.04 9.97 -13.58
N ARG A 141 2.10 9.23 -14.69
CA ARG A 141 2.28 9.76 -16.04
C ARG A 141 1.16 9.27 -16.94
N SER A 142 0.44 10.18 -17.60
CA SER A 142 -0.68 9.82 -18.49
C SER A 142 -0.21 8.93 -19.63
N ALA A 143 -0.95 7.86 -19.90
CA ALA A 143 -0.71 6.87 -20.96
C ALA A 143 0.59 6.05 -20.83
N TYR A 144 1.30 6.13 -19.71
CA TYR A 144 2.43 5.24 -19.43
C TYR A 144 2.01 4.12 -18.48
N THR A 145 2.43 2.90 -18.81
CA THR A 145 2.41 1.78 -17.88
C THR A 145 3.69 1.79 -17.06
N ASP A 146 3.58 2.11 -15.78
CA ASP A 146 4.71 2.22 -14.86
C ASP A 146 4.65 1.14 -13.79
N SER A 147 5.82 0.75 -13.27
CA SER A 147 5.91 -0.17 -12.13
C SER A 147 5.71 0.61 -10.84
N PHE A 148 4.77 0.18 -10.01
CA PHE A 148 4.46 0.80 -8.73
C PHE A 148 4.70 -0.15 -7.56
N THR A 149 5.12 0.41 -6.44
CA THR A 149 5.08 -0.24 -5.14
C THR A 149 4.28 0.61 -4.15
N ILE A 150 3.30 -0.02 -3.50
CA ILE A 150 2.55 0.57 -2.38
C ILE A 150 2.84 -0.25 -1.13
N LEU A 151 3.31 0.40 -0.06
CA LEU A 151 3.68 -0.28 1.18
C LEU A 151 3.50 0.65 2.39
N PRO A 152 3.41 0.11 3.62
CA PRO A 152 3.54 0.87 4.85
C PRO A 152 4.79 1.74 4.93
N SER A 153 4.69 2.85 5.65
CA SER A 153 5.82 3.70 6.02
C SER A 153 5.73 4.12 7.47
N ASN A 154 6.90 4.28 8.10
CA ASN A 154 7.03 5.12 9.30
C ASN A 154 6.87 6.58 8.90
#